data_AF-A0A0L0LB34-F1
#
_entry.id   AF-A0A0L0LB34-F1
#
_cell.length_a   1.000
_cell.length_b   1.000
_cell.length_c   1.000
_cell.angle_alpha   90.00
_cell.angle_beta   90.00
_cell.angle_gamma   90.00
#
_symmetry.space_group_name_H-M   'P 1'
#
loop_
_entity.id
_entity.type
_entity.pdbx_description
1 polymer ?
#
loop_
_entity_poly.entity_id
_entity_poly.type
_entity_poly.pdbx_seq_one_letter_code
_entity_poly.pdbx_strand_id
1 'polypeptide(L)'
;MSWKNSHFYNPPVVVEEIPKMILEMARADPPQPTAHGQVMKRIVRAIGWPSISKVGAQASSDAALLVIRADHDVSFQAQCLSKMNELPKGDVKAEDIKNLNDKVRANLGLVRK
;
A
#
# COMPACT_ATOMS: atom_id res chain seq x y z
N MET A 1 0.03 27.67 -24.32
CA MET A 1 0.46 26.42 -24.99
C MET A 1 -0.02 25.22 -24.19
N SER A 2 -0.30 24.13 -24.88
CA SER A 2 -1.17 23.00 -24.52
C SER A 2 -0.73 22.16 -23.30
N TRP A 3 -1.68 21.87 -22.40
CA TRP A 3 -1.55 20.92 -21.27
C TRP A 3 -2.07 19.52 -21.60
N LYS A 4 -2.34 19.25 -22.89
CA LYS A 4 -2.91 17.99 -23.37
C LYS A 4 -1.87 17.26 -24.23
N ASN A 5 -0.96 16.54 -23.57
CA ASN A 5 -0.27 15.35 -24.08
C ASN A 5 0.83 14.93 -23.09
N SER A 6 0.44 14.22 -22.04
CA SER A 6 1.33 13.19 -21.47
C SER A 6 0.53 11.91 -21.45
N HIS A 7 0.73 11.11 -22.50
CA HIS A 7 0.52 9.67 -22.43
C HIS A 7 1.08 9.18 -21.11
N PHE A 8 0.32 8.35 -20.40
CA PHE A 8 0.68 7.60 -19.20
C PHE A 8 2.20 7.33 -19.08
N TYR A 9 2.96 8.30 -18.59
CA TYR A 9 4.35 8.09 -18.27
C TYR A 9 4.34 7.25 -17.03
N ASN A 10 4.59 5.96 -17.23
CA ASN A 10 4.68 4.97 -16.18
C ASN A 10 6.16 4.66 -15.97
N PRO A 11 6.91 5.52 -15.25
CA PRO A 11 8.31 5.26 -15.02
C PRO A 11 8.47 3.91 -14.30
N PRO A 12 9.56 3.17 -14.55
CA PRO A 12 9.89 2.00 -13.77
C PRO A 12 9.93 2.40 -12.28
N VAL A 13 9.41 1.54 -11.41
CA VAL A 13 9.54 1.74 -9.96
C VAL A 13 11.03 1.67 -9.63
N VAL A 14 11.65 2.82 -9.39
CA VAL A 14 13.03 2.88 -8.93
C VAL A 14 13.03 2.49 -7.45
N VAL A 15 13.65 1.36 -7.12
CA VAL A 15 13.57 0.76 -5.78
C VAL A 15 14.00 1.72 -4.68
N GLU A 16 15.01 2.56 -4.96
CA GLU A 16 15.56 3.56 -4.05
C GLU A 16 14.55 4.70 -3.74
N GLU A 17 13.60 4.97 -4.62
CA GLU A 17 12.61 6.04 -4.45
C GLU A 17 11.32 5.58 -3.78
N ILE A 18 11.11 4.26 -3.63
CA ILE A 18 9.90 3.67 -3.04
C ILE A 18 9.53 4.32 -1.68
N PRO A 19 10.47 4.52 -0.72
CA PRO A 19 10.11 5.13 0.56
C PRO A 19 9.53 6.53 0.40
N LYS A 20 10.13 7.35 -0.47
CA LYS A 20 9.69 8.71 -0.73
C LYS A 20 8.33 8.73 -1.44
N MET A 21 8.15 7.86 -2.44
CA MET A 21 6.88 7.72 -3.16
C MET A 21 5.73 7.36 -2.21
N ILE A 22 5.95 6.40 -1.30
CA ILE A 22 4.93 6.00 -0.31
C ILE A 22 4.57 7.16 0.61
N LEU A 23 5.58 7.88 1.11
CA LEU A 23 5.40 9.01 2.00
C LEU A 23 4.62 10.16 1.34
N GLU A 24 4.93 10.48 0.08
CA GLU A 24 4.21 11.51 -0.69
C GLU A 24 2.75 11.11 -0.94
N MET A 25 2.49 9.87 -1.32
CA MET A 25 1.12 9.36 -1.49
C MET A 25 0.32 9.40 -0.19
N ALA A 26 0.92 9.03 0.94
CA ALA A 26 0.24 9.05 2.24
C ALA A 26 -0.11 10.47 2.72
N ARG A 27 0.65 11.47 2.28
CA ARG A 27 0.47 12.89 2.62
C ARG A 27 -0.39 13.68 1.62
N ALA A 28 -0.79 13.08 0.50
CA ALA A 28 -1.57 13.76 -0.52
C ALA A 28 -2.95 14.18 0.01
N ASP A 29 -3.35 15.42 -0.31
CA ASP A 29 -4.65 16.00 0.03
C ASP A 29 -5.34 16.55 -1.25
N PRO A 30 -6.55 16.08 -1.61
CA PRO A 30 -7.27 14.98 -0.97
C PRO A 30 -6.60 13.62 -1.26
N PRO A 31 -6.81 12.61 -0.41
CA PRO A 31 -6.35 11.25 -0.68
C PRO A 31 -7.00 10.71 -1.97
N GLN A 32 -6.24 9.98 -2.78
CA GLN A 32 -6.71 9.37 -4.04
C GLN A 32 -6.64 7.83 -3.98
N PRO A 33 -7.61 7.15 -3.33
CA PRO A 33 -7.51 5.71 -3.02
C PRO A 33 -7.31 4.80 -4.24
N THR A 34 -7.95 5.11 -5.36
CA THR A 34 -7.86 4.30 -6.59
C THR A 34 -6.49 4.44 -7.26
N ALA A 35 -5.96 5.65 -7.38
CA ALA A 35 -4.64 5.91 -7.93
C ALA A 35 -3.54 5.33 -7.03
N HIS A 36 -3.62 5.57 -5.72
CA HIS A 36 -2.66 5.02 -4.75
C HIS A 36 -2.69 3.49 -4.72
N GLY A 37 -3.87 2.87 -4.85
CA GLY A 37 -4.00 1.41 -4.96
C GLY A 37 -3.25 0.84 -6.17
N GLN A 38 -3.31 1.50 -7.33
CA GLN A 38 -2.55 1.06 -8.51
C GLN A 38 -1.05 1.18 -8.33
N VAL A 39 -0.56 2.26 -7.71
CA VAL A 39 0.87 2.42 -7.41
C VAL A 39 1.33 1.38 -6.39
N MET A 40 0.54 1.14 -5.33
CA MET A 40 0.84 0.11 -4.34
C MET A 40 0.90 -1.28 -4.96
N LYS A 41 0.02 -1.64 -5.90
CA LYS A 41 0.12 -2.91 -6.65
C LYS A 41 1.44 -3.04 -7.41
N ARG A 42 1.96 -1.94 -7.97
CA ARG A 42 3.25 -1.94 -8.68
C ARG A 42 4.41 -2.12 -7.71
N ILE A 43 4.42 -1.39 -6.60
CA ILE A 43 5.42 -1.55 -5.54
C ILE A 43 5.42 -3.00 -5.03
N VAL A 44 4.24 -3.53 -4.72
CA VAL A 44 4.08 -4.90 -4.21
C VAL A 44 4.54 -5.96 -5.21
N ARG A 45 4.35 -5.72 -6.51
CA ARG A 45 4.85 -6.59 -7.57
C ARG A 45 6.37 -6.51 -7.71
N ALA A 46 6.95 -5.32 -7.55
CA ALA A 46 8.39 -5.09 -7.73
C ALA A 46 9.23 -5.65 -6.58
N ILE A 47 8.80 -5.44 -5.33
CA ILE A 47 9.63 -5.74 -4.15
C ILE A 47 8.93 -6.63 -3.11
N GLY A 48 7.72 -7.15 -3.39
CA GLY A 48 6.89 -7.76 -2.37
C GLY A 48 6.31 -6.70 -1.41
N TRP A 49 5.97 -7.07 -0.17
CA TRP A 49 5.54 -6.04 0.79
C TRP A 49 6.72 -5.08 1.09
N PRO A 50 6.50 -3.74 1.05
CA PRO A 50 7.48 -2.73 1.44
C PRO A 50 7.68 -2.75 2.97
N SER A 51 8.45 -3.73 3.44
CA SER A 51 8.71 -3.99 4.85
C SER A 51 9.70 -3.00 5.47
N ILE A 52 9.81 -3.02 6.80
CA ILE A 52 10.69 -2.10 7.55
C ILE A 52 12.14 -2.21 7.07
N SER A 53 12.64 -3.43 6.86
CA SER A 53 13.99 -3.67 6.35
C SER A 53 14.23 -3.15 4.92
N LYS A 54 13.18 -2.98 4.10
CA LYS A 54 13.28 -2.51 2.71
C LYS A 54 13.13 -1.00 2.57
N VAL A 55 12.20 -0.41 3.32
CA VAL A 55 11.77 0.98 3.10
C VAL A 55 11.81 1.85 4.36
N GLY A 56 12.16 1.27 5.51
CA GLY A 56 12.10 1.94 6.81
C GLY A 56 10.72 1.89 7.45
N ALA A 57 10.68 2.12 8.77
CA ALA A 57 9.47 1.94 9.58
C ALA A 57 8.32 2.87 9.20
N GLN A 58 8.62 4.11 8.82
CA GLN A 58 7.60 5.09 8.45
C GLN A 58 6.91 4.71 7.14
N ALA A 59 7.70 4.49 6.08
CA ALA A 59 7.16 4.12 4.77
C ALA A 59 6.42 2.77 4.81
N SER A 60 6.87 1.79 5.60
CA SER A 60 6.14 0.54 5.79
C SER A 60 4.75 0.76 6.40
N SER A 61 4.61 1.65 7.39
CA SER A 61 3.30 1.96 7.99
C SER A 61 2.43 2.81 7.08
N ASP A 62 3.01 3.77 6.36
CA ASP A 62 2.30 4.57 5.36
C ASP A 62 1.76 3.69 4.22
N ALA A 63 2.52 2.67 3.80
CA ALA A 63 2.06 1.67 2.84
C ALA A 63 0.84 0.88 3.37
N ALA A 64 0.85 0.48 4.64
CA ALA A 64 -0.28 -0.20 5.26
C ALA A 64 -1.52 0.71 5.29
N LEU A 65 -1.36 1.98 5.65
CA LEU A 65 -2.43 2.97 5.65
C LEU A 65 -3.06 3.16 4.25
N LEU A 66 -2.22 3.24 3.21
CA LEU A 66 -2.68 3.36 1.82
C LEU A 66 -3.53 2.14 1.40
N VAL A 67 -3.10 0.93 1.78
CA VAL A 67 -3.82 -0.31 1.45
C VAL A 67 -5.11 -0.45 2.24
N ILE A 68 -5.13 -0.08 3.53
CA ILE A 68 -6.35 -0.06 4.36
C ILE A 68 -7.43 0.82 3.74
N ARG A 69 -7.05 1.93 3.10
CA ARG A 69 -7.98 2.87 2.42
C ARG A 69 -8.42 2.41 1.03
N ALA A 70 -7.87 1.31 0.50
CA ALA A 70 -8.23 0.75 -0.80
C ALA A 70 -9.53 -0.10 -0.73
N ASP A 71 -10.60 0.47 -0.17
CA ASP A 71 -11.85 -0.24 0.17
C ASP A 71 -12.55 -0.87 -1.03
N HIS A 72 -12.31 -0.33 -2.22
CA HIS A 72 -12.83 -0.86 -3.48
C HIS A 72 -12.13 -2.16 -3.94
N ASP A 73 -11.05 -2.58 -3.29
CA ASP A 73 -10.23 -3.72 -3.70
C ASP A 73 -9.83 -4.62 -2.53
N VAL A 74 -10.83 -5.33 -2.00
CA VAL A 74 -10.68 -6.28 -0.88
C VAL A 74 -9.70 -7.41 -1.22
N SER A 75 -9.69 -7.87 -2.48
CA SER A 75 -8.77 -8.91 -2.93
C SER A 75 -7.31 -8.45 -2.84
N PHE A 76 -7.02 -7.20 -3.22
CA PHE A 76 -5.69 -6.62 -3.05
C PHE A 76 -5.33 -6.44 -1.58
N GLN A 77 -6.27 -6.00 -0.73
CA GLN A 77 -6.04 -5.91 0.71
C GLN A 77 -5.66 -7.27 1.31
N ALA A 78 -6.38 -8.33 0.97
CA ALA A 78 -6.08 -9.69 1.42
C ALA A 78 -4.73 -10.21 0.91
N GLN A 79 -4.37 -9.91 -0.35
CA GLN A 79 -3.06 -10.25 -0.90
C GLN A 79 -1.91 -9.57 -0.14
N CYS A 80 -2.05 -8.28 0.16
CA CYS A 80 -1.06 -7.54 0.96
C CYS A 80 -0.95 -8.13 2.38
N LEU A 81 -2.07 -8.48 3.00
CA LEU A 81 -2.09 -9.13 4.31
C LEU A 81 -1.33 -10.47 4.29
N SER A 82 -1.52 -11.31 3.27
CA SER A 82 -0.72 -12.55 3.13
C SER A 82 0.77 -12.25 3.08
N LYS A 83 1.18 -11.29 2.24
CA LYS A 83 2.59 -10.90 2.09
C LYS A 83 3.19 -10.32 3.36
N MET A 84 2.42 -9.59 4.17
CA MET A 84 2.87 -9.11 5.48
C MET A 84 3.13 -10.28 6.45
N ASN A 85 2.26 -11.30 6.45
CA ASN A 85 2.38 -12.45 7.34
C ASN A 85 3.50 -13.43 6.95
N GLU A 86 3.93 -13.41 5.69
CA GLU A 86 5.08 -14.19 5.20
C GLU A 86 6.44 -13.61 5.62
N LEU A 87 6.47 -12.36 6.11
CA LEU A 87 7.71 -11.68 6.50
C LEU A 87 8.19 -12.09 7.91
N PRO A 88 9.50 -11.90 8.20
CA PRO A 88 10.03 -12.10 9.55
C PRO A 88 9.25 -11.28 10.58
N LYS A 89 9.07 -11.86 11.78
CA LYS A 89 8.44 -11.15 12.91
C LYS A 89 9.18 -9.85 13.18
N GLY A 90 8.42 -8.75 13.27
CA GLY A 90 8.97 -7.42 13.51
C GLY A 90 9.39 -6.66 12.26
N ASP A 91 9.37 -7.27 11.07
CA ASP A 91 9.65 -6.57 9.80
C ASP A 91 8.42 -5.81 9.25
N VAL A 92 7.27 -5.95 9.92
CA VAL A 92 6.05 -5.15 9.77
C VAL A 92 5.51 -4.90 11.17
N LYS A 93 4.98 -3.71 11.45
CA LYS A 93 4.36 -3.44 12.75
C LYS A 93 3.14 -4.33 12.94
N ALA A 94 3.01 -4.94 14.11
CA ALA A 94 1.87 -5.81 14.43
C ALA A 94 0.52 -5.08 14.33
N GLU A 95 0.51 -3.78 14.65
CA GLU A 95 -0.68 -2.93 14.51
C GLU A 95 -1.11 -2.77 13.05
N ASP A 96 -0.18 -2.61 12.12
CA ASP A 96 -0.48 -2.48 10.68
C ASP A 96 -1.12 -3.77 10.15
N ILE A 97 -0.61 -4.94 10.56
CA ILE A 97 -1.19 -6.25 10.23
C ILE A 97 -2.60 -6.39 10.81
N LYS A 98 -2.77 -6.05 12.09
CA LYS A 98 -4.07 -6.13 12.77
C LYS A 98 -5.12 -5.25 12.10
N ASN A 99 -4.79 -3.98 11.85
CA ASN A 99 -5.70 -3.02 11.25
C ASN A 99 -6.12 -3.45 9.83
N LEU A 100 -5.17 -3.97 9.03
CA LEU A 100 -5.48 -4.48 7.69
C LEU A 100 -6.35 -5.74 7.76
N ASN A 101 -6.07 -6.67 8.68
CA ASN A 101 -6.90 -7.85 8.90
C ASN A 101 -8.33 -7.48 9.29
N ASP A 102 -8.50 -6.57 10.23
CA ASP A 102 -9.82 -6.11 10.67
C ASP A 102 -10.59 -5.46 9.51
N LYS A 103 -9.89 -4.68 8.67
CA LYS A 103 -10.47 -4.06 7.49
C LYS A 103 -10.89 -5.07 6.42
N VAL A 104 -10.05 -6.06 6.12
CA VAL A 104 -10.39 -7.15 5.19
C VAL A 104 -11.62 -7.90 5.69
N ARG A 105 -11.68 -8.24 6.99
CA ARG A 105 -12.83 -8.92 7.59
C ARG A 105 -14.10 -8.08 7.52
N ALA A 106 -14.01 -6.78 7.79
CA ALA A 106 -15.13 -5.85 7.68
C ALA A 106 -15.68 -5.80 6.25
N ASN A 107 -14.80 -5.66 5.26
CA ASN A 107 -15.19 -5.59 3.85
C ASN A 107 -15.73 -6.93 3.30
N LEU A 108 -15.36 -8.06 3.92
CA LEU A 108 -15.93 -9.38 3.62
C LEU A 108 -17.23 -9.69 4.38
N GLY A 109 -17.71 -8.77 5.25
CA GLY A 109 -18.90 -9.01 6.08
C GLY A 109 -18.71 -10.05 7.19
N LEU A 110 -17.46 -10.33 7.58
CA LEU A 110 -17.10 -11.34 8.60
C LEU A 110 -17.03 -10.76 10.02
N VAL A 111 -17.35 -9.48 10.19
CA VAL A 111 -17.47 -8.84 11.51
C VAL A 111 -18.87 -9.11 12.03
N ARG A 112 -18.98 -9.83 13.15
CA ARG A 112 -20.27 -10.06 13.81
C ARG A 112 -20.81 -8.72 14.31
N LYS A 113 -22.08 -8.45 14.01
CA LYS A 113 -22.86 -7.36 14.62
C LYS A 113 -22.96 -7.57 16.13
#